data_AF-A0A529TWH9-F1
#
_entry.id   AF-A0A529TWH9-F1
#
_cell.length_a   1.000
_cell.length_b   1.000
_cell.length_c   1.000
_cell.angle_alpha   90.00
_cell.angle_beta   90.00
_cell.angle_gamma   90.00
#
_symmetry.space_group_name_H-M   'P 1'
#
loop_
_entity.id
_entity.type
_entity.pdbx_description
1 polymer ?
#
loop_
_entity_poly.entity_id
_entity_poly.type
_entity_poly.pdbx_seq_one_letter_code
_entity_poly.pdbx_strand_id
1 'polypeptide(L)' 'MAGVEQITVEAGEAGMRLDRWFKVHFPGLGFGHLQKLLRSGQIRIDGGRAKADTRVEPGQTVRI' A
#
# COMPACT_ATOMS: atom_id res chain seq x y z
N MET A 1 12.47 -7.22 15.50
CA MET A 1 12.59 -6.84 14.09
C MET A 1 11.18 -6.85 13.52
N ALA A 2 10.65 -5.72 13.05
CA ALA A 2 9.37 -5.75 12.33
C ALA A 2 9.60 -6.53 11.02
N GLY A 3 8.81 -7.58 10.79
CA GLY A 3 8.87 -8.35 9.55
C GLY A 3 8.41 -7.48 8.39
N VAL A 4 9.05 -7.64 7.23
CA VAL A 4 8.55 -7.08 5.97
C VAL A 4 7.43 -8.00 5.48
N GLU A 5 6.26 -7.43 5.22
CA GLU A 5 5.12 -8.16 4.65
C GLU A 5 4.94 -7.78 3.19
N GLN A 6 4.48 -8.72 2.36
CA GLN A 6 4.18 -8.51 0.96
C GLN A 6 2.78 -9.03 0.69
N ILE A 7 1.89 -8.15 0.23
CA ILE A 7 0.50 -8.46 -0.08
C ILE A 7 0.30 -8.24 -1.57
N THR A 8 -0.22 -9.26 -2.25
CA THR A 8 -0.58 -9.17 -3.67
C THR A 8 -1.98 -8.57 -3.80
N VAL A 9 -2.12 -7.60 -4.69
CA VAL A 9 -3.40 -6.94 -5.00
C VAL A 9 -4.32 -7.91 -5.72
N GLU A 10 -5.54 -8.06 -5.20
CA GLU A 10 -6.52 -8.98 -5.75
C GLU A 10 -7.34 -8.34 -6.89
N ALA A 11 -7.99 -9.17 -7.71
CA ALA A 11 -8.83 -8.70 -8.82
C ALA A 11 -9.97 -7.77 -8.39
N GLY A 12 -10.52 -7.98 -7.19
CA GLY A 12 -11.59 -7.13 -6.63
C GLY A 12 -11.12 -5.73 -6.21
N GLU A 13 -9.82 -5.49 -6.21
CA GLU A 13 -9.19 -4.25 -5.77
C GLU A 13 -8.68 -3.39 -6.94
N ALA A 14 -8.92 -3.86 -8.17
CA ALA A 14 -8.47 -3.19 -9.39
C ALA A 14 -8.91 -1.71 -9.44
N GLY A 15 -7.94 -0.83 -9.72
CA GLY A 15 -8.16 0.60 -9.80
C GLY A 15 -8.42 1.30 -8.46
N MET A 16 -8.34 0.58 -7.33
CA MET A 16 -8.48 1.18 -5.99
C MET A 16 -7.29 2.10 -5.70
N ARG A 17 -7.53 3.23 -5.03
CA ARG A 17 -6.44 4.06 -4.54
C ARG A 17 -5.70 3.38 -3.40
N LEU A 18 -4.39 3.53 -3.34
CA LEU A 18 -3.52 2.92 -2.34
C LEU A 18 -3.93 3.30 -0.91
N ASP A 19 -4.33 4.56 -0.67
CA ASP A 19 -4.84 5.00 0.63
C ASP A 19 -6.11 4.27 1.06
N ARG A 20 -7.03 4.02 0.12
CA ARG A 20 -8.24 3.25 0.37
C ARG A 20 -7.93 1.77 0.56
N TRP A 21 -7.00 1.22 -0.22
CA TRP A 21 -6.52 -0.16 -0.07
C TRP A 21 -5.95 -0.38 1.33
N PHE A 22 -5.07 0.51 1.81
CA PHE A 22 -4.54 0.45 3.17
C PHE A 22 -5.62 0.59 4.24
N LYS A 23 -6.67 1.39 4.00
CA LYS A 23 -7.80 1.50 4.94
C LYS A 23 -8.60 0.20 5.06
N VAL A 24 -8.68 -0.58 3.99
CA VAL A 24 -9.36 -1.90 3.97
C VAL A 24 -8.53 -2.95 4.70
N HIS A 25 -7.23 -3.05 4.37
CA HIS A 25 -6.32 -4.05 4.96
C HIS A 25 -5.84 -3.68 6.38
N PHE A 26 -5.70 -2.38 6.66
CA PHE A 26 -5.17 -1.84 7.92
C PHE A 26 -6.06 -0.69 8.44
N PRO A 27 -7.29 -0.98 8.92
CA PRO A 27 -8.25 0.06 9.32
C PRO A 27 -7.77 0.97 10.47
N GLY A 28 -6.79 0.53 11.26
CA GLY A 28 -6.15 1.34 12.31
C GLY A 28 -5.05 2.30 11.81
N LEU A 29 -4.64 2.20 10.54
CA LEU A 29 -3.60 3.05 9.98
C LEU A 29 -4.18 4.38 9.50
N GLY A 30 -3.95 5.44 10.29
CA GLY A 30 -4.34 6.80 9.90
C GLY A 30 -3.59 7.30 8.66
N PHE A 31 -4.26 8.13 7.85
CA PHE A 31 -3.71 8.68 6.60
C PHE A 31 -2.37 9.42 6.80
N GLY A 32 -2.22 10.18 7.88
CA GLY A 32 -0.96 10.86 8.20
C GLY A 32 0.21 9.90 8.46
N HIS A 33 -0.06 8.74 9.06
CA HIS A 33 0.95 7.70 9.27
C HIS A 33 1.29 7.00 7.95
N LEU A 34 0.28 6.62 7.16
CA LEU A 34 0.46 6.07 5.81
C LEU A 34 1.36 6.98 4.96
N GLN A 35 1.10 8.29 4.94
CA GLN A 35 1.94 9.22 4.20
C GLN A 35 3.39 9.24 4.69
N LYS A 36 3.64 9.12 6.00
CA LYS A 36 5.01 9.04 6.54
C LYS A 36 5.71 7.77 6.02
N LEU A 37 5.04 6.63 6.04
CA LEU A 37 5.55 5.34 5.55
C LEU A 37 5.86 5.36 4.05
N LEU A 38 5.02 6.03 3.26
CA LEU A 38 5.25 6.23 1.82
C LEU A 38 6.45 7.15 1.55
N ARG A 39 6.58 8.25 2.30
CA ARG A 39 7.72 9.19 2.17
C ARG A 39 9.04 8.55 2.59
N SER A 40 9.06 7.79 3.70
CA SER A 40 10.24 7.06 4.14
C SER A 40 10.61 5.91 3.18
N GLY A 41 9.69 5.49 2.31
CA GLY A 41 9.88 4.39 1.38
C GLY A 41 9.84 3.03 2.09
N GLN A 42 9.15 2.94 3.23
CA GLN A 42 8.86 1.66 3.87
C GLN A 42 7.83 0.89 3.04
N ILE A 43 6.83 1.60 2.52
CA ILE A 43 5.84 1.05 1.59
C ILE A 43 6.34 1.17 0.15
N ARG A 44 6.24 0.07 -0.61
CA ARG A 44 6.59 0.01 -2.04
C ARG A 44 5.54 -0.79 -2.82
N ILE A 45 5.37 -0.46 -4.09
CA ILE A 45 4.58 -1.26 -5.03
C ILE A 45 5.52 -1.77 -6.11
N ASP A 46 5.63 -3.08 -6.28
CA ASP A 46 6.53 -3.74 -7.23
C ASP A 46 7.99 -3.25 -7.11
N GLY A 47 8.42 -2.92 -5.90
CA GLY A 47 9.75 -2.34 -5.61
C GLY A 47 9.89 -0.85 -5.90
N GLY A 48 8.90 -0.21 -6.53
CA GLY A 48 8.82 1.22 -6.79
C GLY A 48 8.27 2.05 -5.63
N ARG A 49 8.59 3.35 -5.61
CA ARG A 49 7.93 4.31 -4.71
C ARG A 49 6.52 4.58 -5.20
N ALA A 50 5.56 4.60 -4.28
CA ALA A 50 4.16 4.92 -4.57
C ALA A 50 3.71 6.17 -3.82
N LYS A 51 2.64 6.79 -4.30
CA LYS A 51 1.92 7.87 -3.62
C LYS A 51 0.60 7.35 -3.09
N ALA A 52 0.00 8.07 -2.15
CA ALA A 52 -1.26 7.67 -1.53
C ALA A 52 -2.42 7.60 -2.54
N ASP A 53 -2.36 8.39 -3.61
CA ASP A 53 -3.33 8.44 -4.71
C ASP A 53 -3.03 7.45 -5.85
N THR A 54 -1.92 6.70 -5.78
CA THR A 54 -1.59 5.66 -6.74
C THR A 54 -2.72 4.64 -6.81
N ARG A 55 -3.15 4.28 -8.03
CA ARG A 55 -4.11 3.20 -8.23
C ARG A 55 -3.39 1.87 -8.28
N VAL A 56 -3.91 0.89 -7.56
CA VAL A 56 -3.38 -0.47 -7.56
C VAL A 56 -4.05 -1.30 -8.64
N GLU A 57 -3.28 -2.16 -9.27
CA GLU A 57 -3.74 -3.11 -10.28
C GLU A 57 -3.57 -4.55 -9.77
N PRO A 58 -4.42 -5.49 -10.19
CA PRO A 58 -4.31 -6.88 -9.78
C PRO A 58 -2.94 -7.47 -10.14
N GLY A 59 -2.38 -8.27 -9.23
CA GLY A 59 -1.07 -8.89 -9.40
C GLY A 59 0.12 -8.00 -8.99
N GLN A 60 -0.11 -6.71 -8.70
CA GLN A 60 0.93 -5.88 -8.09
C GLN A 60 1.20 -6.34 -6.65
N THR A 61 2.46 -6.18 -6.22
CA THR A 61 2.89 -6.54 -4.86
C THR A 61 3.13 -5.30 -4.03
N VAL A 62 2.32 -5.11 -2.98
CA VAL A 62 2.50 -4.06 -1.97
C VAL A 62 3.37 -4.60 -0.85
N ARG A 63 4.55 -4.00 -0.69
CA ARG A 63 5.46 -4.28 0.42
C ARG A 63 5.20 -3.32 1.57
N ILE A 64 5.15 -3.82 2.80
CA ILE A 64 4.82 -3.10 4.03
C ILE A 64 5.90 -3.35 5.10
#